data_AF-B8ZQ75-F1
#
_entry.id   AF-B8ZQ75-F1
#
_cell.length_a   1.000
_cell.length_b   1.000
_cell.length_c   1.000
_cell.angle_alpha   90.00
_cell.angle_beta   90.00
_cell.angle_gamma   90.00
#
_symmetry.space_group_name_H-M   'P 1'
#
loop_
_entity.id
_entity.type
_entity.pdbx_description
1 polymer ?
#
loop_
_entity_poly.entity_id
_entity_poly.type
_entity_poly.pdbx_seq_one_letter_code
_entity_poly.pdbx_strand_id
1 'polypeptide(L)' 'MSKQKKFEENLAELETIVQSLENGEIALEDAITAFQKGMVLSKELQATLDKAEKTLVKVMQEDGTESDFE' A
#
# COMPACT_ATOMS: atom_id res chain seq x y z
N MET A 1 -15.58 2.43 7.94
CA MET A 1 -14.51 2.24 8.96
C MET A 1 -13.63 1.01 8.69
N SER A 2 -14.15 -0.17 8.35
CA SER A 2 -13.33 -1.40 8.29
C SER A 2 -12.21 -1.42 7.24
N LYS A 3 -12.43 -0.84 6.05
CA LYS A 3 -11.40 -0.83 4.99
C LYS A 3 -10.27 0.16 5.26
N GLN A 4 -10.59 1.35 5.79
CA GLN A 4 -9.59 2.36 6.13
C GLN A 4 -8.68 1.84 7.25
N LYS A 5 -9.26 1.27 8.32
CA LYS A 5 -8.45 0.64 9.37
C LYS A 5 -7.51 -0.42 8.80
N LYS A 6 -8.00 -1.28 7.91
CA LYS A 6 -7.18 -2.30 7.25
C LYS A 6 -6.03 -1.69 6.43
N PHE A 7 -6.25 -0.56 5.75
CA PHE A 7 -5.19 0.12 5.00
C PHE A 7 -4.10 0.66 5.93
N GLU A 8 -4.50 1.40 6.98
CA GLU A 8 -3.55 1.96 7.96
C GLU A 8 -2.79 0.84 8.70
N GLU A 9 -3.46 -0.26 9.04
CA GLU A 9 -2.84 -1.43 9.67
C GLU A 9 -1.81 -2.10 8.76
N ASN A 10 -2.17 -2.33 7.49
CA ASN A 10 -1.24 -2.90 6.50
C ASN A 10 -0.06 -1.97 6.21
N LEU A 11 -0.28 -0.65 6.21
CA LEU A 11 0.77 0.35 6.01
C LEU A 11 1.75 0.36 7.20
N ALA A 12 1.24 0.39 8.44
CA ALA A 12 2.06 0.33 9.64
C ALA A 12 2.87 -0.98 9.72
N GLU A 13 2.28 -2.10 9.29
CA GLU A 13 2.98 -3.38 9.20
C GLU A 13 4.11 -3.34 8.15
N LEU A 14 3.87 -2.74 6.97
CA LEU A 14 4.90 -2.55 5.96
C LEU A 14 6.05 -1.67 6.47
N GLU A 15 5.75 -0.56 7.13
CA GLU A 15 6.77 0.33 7.72
C GLU A 15 7.63 -0.42 8.74
N THR A 16 7.02 -1.25 9.58
CA THR A 16 7.74 -2.08 10.57
C THR A 16 8.67 -3.08 9.89
N ILE A 17 8.22 -3.70 8.80
CA ILE A 17 9.05 -4.62 8.00
C ILE A 17 10.24 -3.88 7.40
N VAL A 18 10.00 -2.72 6.79
CA VAL A 18 11.07 -1.90 6.18
C VAL A 18 12.10 -1.50 7.23
N GLN A 19 11.67 -0.98 8.38
CA GLN A 19 12.57 -0.61 9.48
C GLN A 19 13.40 -1.81 9.96
N SER A 20 12.78 -2.99 10.08
CA SER A 20 13.47 -4.21 10.50
C SER A 20 14.55 -4.64 9.48
N LEU A 21 14.27 -4.49 8.19
CA LEU A 21 15.23 -4.79 7.12
C LEU A 21 16.36 -3.75 7.07
N GLU A 22 16.07 -2.47 7.27
CA GLU A 22 17.06 -1.39 7.28
C GLU A 22 18.01 -1.47 8.48
N ASN A 23 17.52 -1.89 9.65
CA ASN A 23 18.35 -2.08 10.84
C ASN A 23 19.41 -3.17 10.65
N GLY A 24 19.14 -4.16 9.79
CA GLY A 24 20.11 -5.22 9.44
C GLY A 24 20.42 -6.22 10.57
N GLU A 25 19.74 -6.13 11.72
CA GLU A 25 19.92 -7.04 12.86
C GLU A 25 19.15 -8.37 12.74
N ILE A 26 18.43 -8.56 11.63
CA ILE A 26 17.61 -9.73 11.35
C ILE A 26 18.43 -10.81 10.62
N ALA A 27 18.21 -12.08 10.96
CA ALA A 27 18.87 -13.19 10.27
C ALA A 27 18.48 -13.22 8.78
N LEU A 28 19.37 -13.71 7.91
CA LEU A 28 19.15 -13.68 6.45
C LEU A 28 17.84 -14.37 6.03
N GLU A 29 17.51 -15.51 6.62
CA GLU A 29 16.27 -16.26 6.31
C GLU A 29 15.01 -15.48 6.71
N ASP A 30 15.07 -14.84 7.88
CA ASP A 30 13.99 -13.97 8.37
C ASP A 30 13.90 -12.71 7.51
N ALA A 31 15.02 -12.14 7.08
CA ALA A 31 15.08 -10.98 6.18
C ALA A 31 14.41 -11.28 4.83
N ILE A 32 14.68 -12.46 4.25
CA ILE A 32 14.04 -12.91 3.02
C ILE A 32 12.53 -13.02 3.22
N THR A 33 12.10 -13.60 4.34
CA THR A 33 10.68 -13.76 4.67
C THR A 33 9.99 -12.41 4.87
N ALA A 34 10.61 -11.48 5.62
CA ALA A 34 10.13 -10.13 5.82
C ALA A 34 10.03 -9.37 4.49
N PHE A 35 11.05 -9.48 3.63
CA PHE A 35 11.06 -8.85 2.31
C PHE A 35 9.90 -9.36 1.44
N GLN A 36 9.69 -10.67 1.36
CA GLN A 36 8.56 -11.25 0.63
C GLN A 36 7.21 -10.73 1.14
N LYS A 37 7.04 -10.69 2.46
CA LYS A 37 5.83 -10.13 3.08
C LYS A 37 5.65 -8.65 2.76
N GLY A 38 6.72 -7.87 2.85
CA GLY A 38 6.73 -6.45 2.52
C GLY A 38 6.34 -6.20 1.05
N MET A 39 6.84 -7.01 0.12
CA MET A 39 6.45 -6.93 -1.29
C MET A 39 4.94 -7.19 -1.49
N VAL A 40 4.38 -8.18 -0.81
CA VAL A 40 2.94 -8.49 -0.89
C VAL A 40 2.12 -7.32 -0.34
N LEU A 41 2.45 -6.81 0.84
CA LEU A 41 1.76 -5.67 1.46
C LEU A 41 1.85 -4.41 0.58
N SER A 42 3.03 -4.09 0.06
CA SER A 42 3.24 -2.96 -0.85
C SER A 42 2.34 -3.05 -2.09
N LYS A 43 2.24 -4.24 -2.69
CA LYS A 43 1.36 -4.47 -3.84
C LYS A 43 -0.13 -4.32 -3.49
N GLU A 44 -0.56 -4.80 -2.33
CA GLU A 44 -1.94 -4.65 -1.86
C GLU A 44 -2.31 -3.19 -1.57
N LEU A 45 -1.39 -2.44 -0.95
CA LEU A 45 -1.56 -1.02 -0.68
C LEU A 45 -1.65 -0.23 -1.99
N GLN A 46 -0.75 -0.47 -2.94
CA GLN A 46 -0.80 0.16 -4.26
C GLN A 46 -2.12 -0.13 -4.97
N ALA A 47 -2.56 -1.40 -5.02
CA ALA A 47 -3.82 -1.76 -5.64
C ALA A 47 -5.04 -1.11 -4.97
N THR A 48 -4.96 -0.84 -3.66
CA THR A 48 -6.00 -0.13 -2.92
C THR A 48 -6.04 1.35 -3.33
N LEU A 49 -4.87 1.99 -3.45
CA LEU A 49 -4.74 3.37 -3.91
C LEU A 49 -5.21 3.53 -5.36
N ASP A 50 -4.74 2.67 -6.28
CA ASP A 50 -5.15 2.67 -7.69
C ASP A 50 -6.68 2.54 -7.84
N LYS A 51 -7.31 1.74 -6.97
CA LYS A 51 -8.76 1.59 -6.97
C LYS A 51 -9.47 2.84 -6.47
N ALA A 52 -8.91 3.49 -5.46
CA ALA A 52 -9.44 4.75 -4.93
C ALA A 52 -9.34 5.86 -5.99
N GLU A 53 -8.20 5.98 -6.65
CA GLU A 53 -7.96 6.90 -7.76
C GLU A 53 -8.93 6.66 -8.92
N LYS A 54 -9.08 5.42 -9.40
CA LYS A 54 -10.06 5.11 -10.46
C LYS A 54 -11.49 5.45 -10.08
N THR A 55 -11.83 5.30 -8.80
CA THR A 55 -13.16 5.66 -8.29
C THR A 55 -13.33 7.18 -8.30
N LEU A 56 -12.31 7.92 -7.88
CA LEU A 56 -12.30 9.39 -7.91
C LEU A 56 -12.46 9.91 -9.35
N VAL A 57 -11.63 9.41 -10.27
CA VAL A 57 -11.67 9.77 -11.70
C VAL A 57 -13.04 9.48 -12.32
N LYS A 58 -13.69 8.37 -11.94
CA LYS A 58 -15.06 8.08 -12.41
C LYS A 58 -16.08 9.08 -11.88
N VAL A 59 -16.04 9.41 -10.59
CA VAL A 59 -16.97 10.37 -9.97
C VAL A 59 -16.81 11.76 -10.59
N MET A 60 -15.58 12.19 -10.86
CA MET A 60 -15.31 13.49 -11.51
C MET A 60 -15.79 13.52 -12.97
N GLN A 61 -15.62 12.44 -13.73
CA GLN A 61 -16.20 12.33 -15.07
C GLN A 61 -17.74 12.38 -15.06
N GLU A 62 -18.40 11.82 -14.04
CA GLU A 62 -19.85 11.91 -13.88
C GLU A 62 -20.33 13.32 -13.51
N ASP A 63 -19.50 14.13 -12.80
CA ASP A 63 -19.84 15.52 -12.46
C ASP A 63 -19.51 16.54 -13.58
N GLY A 64 -18.86 16.11 -14.65
CA GLY A 64 -18.49 16.94 -15.81
C GLY A 64 -17.16 17.67 -15.66
N THR A 65 -16.38 17.42 -14.61
CA THR A 65 -14.99 17.91 -14.49
C THR A 65 -14.01 16.91 -15.08
N GLU A 66 -13.75 17.05 -16.39
CA GLU A 66 -12.58 16.43 -17.03
C GLU A 66 -11.33 16.85 -16.26
N SER A 67 -10.68 15.90 -15.60
CA SER A 67 -9.41 16.14 -14.92
C SER A 67 -8.41 15.12 -15.43
N ASP A 68 -7.57 15.62 -16.31
CA ASP A 68 -6.42 14.96 -16.90
C ASP A 68 -5.40 14.64 -15.78
N PHE A 69 -5.43 13.41 -15.28
CA PHE A 69 -4.38 12.88 -14.41
C PHE A 69 -3.64 11.80 -15.21
N GLU A 70 -2.72 12.25 -16.07
CA GLU A 70 -1.63 11.43 -16.63
C GLU A 70 -0.47 11.30 -15.64
#